data_AF-A0A7X4ETS2-F1
#
_entry.id   AF-A0A7X4ETS2-F1
#
_cell.length_a   1.000
_cell.length_b   1.000
_cell.length_c   1.000
_cell.angle_alpha   90.00
_cell.angle_beta   90.00
_cell.angle_gamma   90.00
#
_symmetry.space_group_name_H-M   'P 1'
#
loop_
_entity.id
_entity.type
_entity.pdbx_description
1 polymer ?
#
loop_
_entity_poly.entity_id
_entity_poly.type
_entity_poly.pdbx_seq_one_letter_code
_entity_poly.pdbx_strand_id
1 'polypeptide(L)'
;VRPTAGSEFISSRNFPDRFQGDYLVNNTIGFLGTKQHAVVDDGAGYTGEPRQDLVASTDSNFRPVAIETAPDGSLYLVDWHNPLIGHMQHSARDPNRDHDHGRIYRVTYPGRDLVTSATVADAPYAGSGATRSCP
;
A
#
# COMPACT_ATOMS: atom_id res chain seq x y z
N VAL A 1 -0.18 -3.86 -16.01
CA VAL A 1 -0.12 -2.69 -15.11
C VAL A 1 0.85 -1.65 -15.67
N ARG A 2 0.45 -0.39 -15.79
CA ARG A 2 1.24 0.77 -16.25
C ARG A 2 0.61 2.08 -15.74
N PRO A 3 1.41 3.09 -15.33
CA PRO A 3 2.66 2.99 -14.60
C PRO A 3 2.38 2.53 -13.16
N THR A 4 3.39 1.92 -12.54
CA THR A 4 3.33 1.31 -11.21
C THR A 4 4.33 1.99 -10.30
N ALA A 5 3.93 2.31 -9.07
CA ALA A 5 4.81 2.81 -8.02
C ALA A 5 4.41 2.18 -6.69
N GLY A 6 5.32 1.47 -6.06
CA GLY A 6 5.04 0.70 -4.85
C GLY A 6 4.56 -0.71 -5.15
N SER A 7 5.17 -1.65 -4.44
CA SER A 7 4.89 -3.09 -4.48
C SER A 7 5.36 -3.72 -3.18
N GLU A 8 4.74 -4.83 -2.80
CA GLU A 8 5.00 -5.48 -1.51
C GLU A 8 4.62 -6.96 -1.61
N PHE A 9 5.25 -7.80 -0.80
CA PHE A 9 4.79 -9.17 -0.56
C PHE A 9 3.95 -9.22 0.70
N ILE A 10 2.82 -9.94 0.65
CA ILE A 10 2.07 -10.19 1.87
C ILE A 10 2.87 -11.15 2.77
N SER A 11 3.42 -10.60 3.85
CA SER A 11 4.02 -11.36 4.96
C SER A 11 3.45 -10.83 6.28
N SER A 12 2.21 -11.20 6.58
CA SER A 12 1.47 -10.63 7.70
C SER A 12 0.45 -11.60 8.30
N ARG A 13 0.47 -11.73 9.63
CA ARG A 13 -0.51 -12.51 10.39
C ARG A 13 -1.93 -11.95 10.33
N ASN A 14 -2.10 -10.67 10.02
CA ASN A 14 -3.44 -10.08 9.89
C ASN A 14 -4.16 -10.59 8.64
N PHE A 15 -3.44 -11.03 7.60
CA PHE A 15 -4.03 -11.55 6.36
C PHE A 15 -4.13 -13.08 6.36
N PRO A 16 -5.12 -13.68 5.68
CA PRO A 16 -5.27 -15.12 5.55
C PRO A 16 -4.02 -15.84 5.06
N ASP A 17 -3.82 -17.07 5.53
CA ASP A 17 -2.66 -17.91 5.19
C ASP A 17 -2.56 -18.15 3.69
N ARG A 18 -3.71 -18.27 3.02
CA ARG A 18 -3.78 -18.40 1.56
C ARG A 18 -3.16 -17.22 0.81
N PHE A 19 -3.07 -16.03 1.41
CA PHE A 19 -2.53 -14.81 0.80
C PHE A 19 -1.05 -14.59 1.09
N GLN A 20 -0.43 -15.39 1.98
CA GLN A 20 0.99 -15.21 2.31
C GLN A 20 1.86 -15.52 1.10
N GLY A 21 2.82 -14.63 0.83
CA GLY A 21 3.67 -14.70 -0.36
C GLY A 21 3.04 -14.17 -1.64
N ASP A 22 1.77 -13.72 -1.61
CA ASP A 22 1.18 -13.03 -2.75
C ASP A 22 1.89 -11.68 -2.97
N TYR A 23 2.03 -11.31 -4.24
CA TYR A 23 2.65 -10.06 -4.67
C TYR A 23 1.61 -8.99 -4.92
N LEU A 24 1.82 -7.84 -4.28
CA LEU A 24 1.01 -6.63 -4.43
C LEU A 24 1.72 -5.63 -5.34
N VAL A 25 0.96 -5.03 -6.24
CA VAL A 25 1.47 -3.99 -7.13
C VAL A 25 0.44 -2.89 -7.34
N ASN A 26 0.88 -1.65 -7.12
CA ASN A 26 0.07 -0.48 -7.39
C ASN A 26 -0.01 -0.16 -8.87
N ASN A 27 -1.11 0.46 -9.28
CA ASN A 27 -1.31 0.98 -10.62
C ASN A 27 -2.06 2.31 -10.54
N THR A 28 -1.70 3.23 -11.43
CA THR A 28 -2.16 4.63 -11.36
C THR A 28 -2.78 5.15 -12.66
N ILE A 29 -2.74 4.38 -13.76
CA ILE A 29 -3.41 4.71 -15.03
C ILE A 29 -4.26 3.52 -15.50
N GLY A 30 -5.50 3.79 -15.89
CA GLY A 30 -6.47 2.77 -16.33
C GLY A 30 -7.12 2.04 -15.15
N PHE A 31 -6.32 1.46 -14.27
CA PHE A 31 -6.78 0.92 -12.97
C PHE A 31 -6.18 1.76 -11.83
N LEU A 32 -7.01 2.28 -10.93
CA LEU A 32 -6.56 3.16 -9.84
C LEU A 32 -6.60 2.37 -8.53
N GLY A 33 -5.50 1.73 -8.16
CA GLY A 33 -5.58 0.70 -7.12
C GLY A 33 -4.34 -0.16 -6.92
N THR A 34 -4.51 -1.16 -6.08
CA THR A 34 -3.53 -2.21 -5.78
C THR A 34 -4.06 -3.55 -6.26
N LYS A 35 -3.31 -4.22 -7.13
CA LYS A 35 -3.61 -5.58 -7.58
C LYS A 35 -2.84 -6.60 -6.77
N GLN A 36 -3.45 -7.75 -6.53
CA GLN A 36 -2.85 -8.88 -5.83
C GLN A 36 -2.70 -10.07 -6.78
N HIS A 37 -1.53 -10.69 -6.77
CA HIS A 37 -1.22 -11.85 -7.59
C HIS A 37 -0.65 -12.97 -6.72
N ALA A 38 -1.07 -14.20 -6.96
CA ALA A 38 -0.36 -15.36 -6.44
C ALA A 38 0.98 -15.46 -7.16
N VAL A 39 2.05 -15.75 -6.42
CA VAL A 39 3.36 -16.01 -7.03
C VAL A 39 3.51 -17.50 -7.29
N VAL A 40 3.81 -17.84 -8.54
CA VAL A 40 4.02 -19.21 -9.00
C VAL A 40 5.45 -19.35 -9.51
N ASP A 41 6.16 -20.35 -9.02
CA ASP A 41 7.52 -20.71 -9.46
C ASP A 41 7.45 -21.49 -10.77
N ASP A 42 8.15 -21.01 -11.80
CA ASP A 42 8.26 -21.62 -13.13
C ASP A 42 9.67 -22.19 -13.39
N GLY A 43 10.43 -22.46 -12.33
CA GLY A 43 11.78 -23.04 -12.35
C GLY A 43 12.88 -22.06 -12.77
N ALA A 44 12.68 -21.32 -13.87
CA ALA A 44 13.61 -20.30 -14.36
C ALA A 44 13.27 -18.88 -13.85
N GLY A 45 12.14 -18.72 -13.14
CA GLY A 45 11.68 -17.45 -12.61
C GLY A 45 10.31 -17.58 -11.94
N TYR A 46 9.66 -16.45 -11.71
CA TYR A 46 8.33 -16.38 -11.11
C TYR A 46 7.34 -15.77 -12.09
N THR A 47 6.13 -16.32 -12.10
CA THR A 47 4.96 -15.73 -12.76
C THR A 47 3.90 -15.33 -11.73
N GLY A 48 3.04 -14.39 -12.11
CA GLY A 48 1.97 -13.87 -11.25
C GLY A 48 0.60 -14.28 -11.78
N GLU A 49 -0.17 -15.01 -10.99
CA GLU A 49 -1.57 -15.31 -11.30
C GLU A 49 -2.49 -14.27 -10.65
N PRO A 50 -3.34 -13.55 -11.41
CA PRO A 50 -4.26 -12.57 -10.83
C PRO A 50 -5.18 -13.20 -9.78
N ARG A 51 -5.25 -12.57 -8.60
CA ARG A 51 -6.15 -13.01 -7.52
C ARG A 51 -7.31 -12.06 -7.33
N GLN A 52 -7.01 -10.79 -7.10
CA GLN A 52 -8.03 -9.77 -6.89
C GLN A 52 -7.46 -8.36 -7.07
N ASP A 53 -8.38 -7.42 -7.19
CA ASP A 53 -8.11 -6.00 -7.01
C ASP A 53 -8.30 -5.67 -5.53
N LEU A 54 -7.21 -5.70 -4.75
CA LEU A 54 -7.23 -5.54 -3.30
C LEU A 54 -7.75 -4.18 -2.87
N VAL A 55 -7.35 -3.13 -3.59
CA VAL A 55 -7.83 -1.76 -3.41
C VAL A 55 -8.17 -1.21 -4.79
N ALA A 56 -9.33 -0.59 -4.93
CA ALA A 56 -9.75 0.11 -6.13
C ALA A 56 -10.44 1.42 -5.76
N SER A 57 -10.16 2.47 -6.52
CA SER A 57 -10.75 3.78 -6.33
C SER A 57 -11.46 4.26 -7.59
N THR A 58 -12.56 4.97 -7.41
CA THR A 58 -13.27 5.72 -8.46
C THR A 58 -12.82 7.18 -8.55
N ASP A 59 -12.03 7.64 -7.58
CA ASP A 59 -11.42 8.96 -7.60
C ASP A 59 -10.33 9.02 -8.67
N SER A 60 -10.55 9.86 -9.69
CA SER A 60 -9.65 10.00 -10.82
C SER A 60 -8.26 10.49 -10.44
N ASN A 61 -8.09 11.09 -9.25
CA ASN A 61 -6.82 11.60 -8.75
C ASN A 61 -6.11 10.60 -7.83
N PHE A 62 -6.68 9.43 -7.56
CA PHE A 62 -6.05 8.41 -6.74
C PHE A 62 -4.78 7.86 -7.42
N ARG A 63 -3.63 8.00 -6.75
CA ARG A 63 -2.29 7.62 -7.19
C ARG A 63 -1.57 6.87 -6.06
N PRO A 64 -1.84 5.57 -5.88
CA PRO A 64 -1.10 4.78 -4.90
C PRO A 64 0.38 4.66 -5.32
N VAL A 65 1.28 5.00 -4.40
CA VAL A 65 2.74 5.12 -4.67
C VAL A 65 3.62 4.24 -3.77
N ALA A 66 3.10 3.80 -2.62
CA ALA A 66 3.82 2.90 -1.71
C ALA A 66 2.84 1.96 -1.01
N ILE A 67 3.28 0.73 -0.74
CA ILE A 67 2.59 -0.25 0.10
C ILE A 67 3.64 -0.82 1.04
N GLU A 68 3.35 -0.91 2.34
CA GLU A 68 4.25 -1.49 3.32
C GLU A 68 3.49 -2.26 4.40
N THR A 69 4.05 -3.38 4.85
CA THR A 69 3.52 -4.10 6.01
C THR A 69 3.99 -3.48 7.33
N ALA A 70 3.05 -3.06 8.17
CA ALA A 70 3.36 -2.55 9.50
C ALA A 70 3.66 -3.68 10.51
N PRO A 71 4.39 -3.38 11.61
CA PRO A 71 4.70 -4.36 12.65
C PRO A 71 3.48 -5.02 13.31
N ASP A 72 2.33 -4.33 13.31
CA ASP A 72 1.05 -4.85 13.80
C ASP A 72 0.31 -5.74 12.77
N GLY A 73 0.93 -5.98 11.62
CA GLY A 73 0.41 -6.81 10.53
C GLY A 73 -0.55 -6.08 9.59
N SER A 74 -0.98 -4.86 9.86
CA SER A 74 -1.76 -4.11 8.87
C SER A 74 -0.90 -3.71 7.67
N LEU A 75 -1.54 -3.54 6.50
CA LEU A 75 -0.89 -2.95 5.34
C LEU A 75 -1.16 -1.46 5.31
N TYR A 76 -0.13 -0.65 5.06
CA TYR A 76 -0.28 0.77 4.80
C TYR A 76 -0.13 1.04 3.31
N LEU A 77 -1.02 1.87 2.77
CA LEU A 77 -0.99 2.33 1.39
C LEU A 77 -0.91 3.85 1.37
N VAL A 78 0.09 4.39 0.67
CA VAL A 78 0.24 5.83 0.48
C VAL A 78 -0.31 6.22 -0.88
N ASP A 79 -1.21 7.19 -0.89
CA ASP A 79 -1.77 7.81 -2.06
C ASP A 79 -1.21 9.23 -2.20
N TRP A 80 -0.54 9.49 -3.31
CA TRP A 80 0.00 10.82 -3.63
C TRP A 80 -1.11 11.83 -3.98
N HIS A 81 -2.29 11.35 -4.39
CA HIS A 81 -3.47 12.12 -4.80
C HIS A 81 -3.14 13.27 -5.75
N ASN A 82 -3.01 13.00 -7.04
CA ASN A 82 -2.60 14.01 -8.01
C ASN A 82 -3.31 13.85 -9.36
N PRO A 83 -3.97 14.90 -9.90
CA PRO A 83 -4.54 14.85 -11.24
C PRO A 83 -3.45 14.69 -12.32
N LEU A 84 -2.27 15.26 -12.13
CA LEU A 84 -1.21 15.29 -13.13
C LEU A 84 -0.21 14.15 -12.96
N ILE A 85 0.01 13.38 -14.03
CA ILE A 85 0.89 12.21 -14.05
C ILE A 85 2.09 12.48 -14.95
N GLY A 86 3.30 12.30 -14.41
CA GLY A 86 4.56 12.44 -15.15
C GLY A 86 5.12 13.86 -15.19
N HIS A 87 6.42 13.95 -15.50
CA HIS A 87 7.18 15.20 -15.58
C HIS A 87 7.39 15.70 -17.02
N MET A 88 7.06 14.90 -18.04
CA MET A 88 7.28 15.27 -19.45
C MET A 88 6.09 16.01 -20.06
N GLN A 89 4.86 15.68 -19.65
CA GLN A 89 3.62 16.22 -20.21
C GLN A 89 3.17 17.52 -19.54
N HIS A 90 3.59 17.74 -18.29
CA HIS A 90 3.17 18.88 -17.49
C HIS A 90 4.37 19.51 -16.79
N SER A 91 4.42 20.84 -16.77
CA SER A 91 5.42 21.60 -16.03
C SER A 91 5.50 21.13 -14.58
N ALA A 92 6.70 21.07 -14.00
CA ALA A 92 6.87 20.83 -12.57
C ALA A 92 6.22 21.92 -11.70
N ARG A 93 5.92 23.10 -12.29
CA ARG A 93 5.24 24.24 -11.65
C ARG A 93 3.77 24.37 -12.05
N ASP A 94 3.18 23.35 -12.69
CA ASP A 94 1.77 23.39 -13.06
C ASP A 94 0.91 23.53 -11.79
N PRO A 95 0.04 24.55 -11.69
CA PRO A 95 -0.73 24.83 -10.47
C PRO A 95 -1.73 23.72 -10.13
N ASN A 96 -2.04 22.81 -11.05
CA ASN A 96 -2.89 21.66 -10.77
C ASN A 96 -2.13 20.50 -10.10
N ARG A 97 -0.81 20.61 -9.89
CA ARG A 97 -0.08 19.62 -9.08
C ARG A 97 -0.53 19.77 -7.63
N ASP A 98 -1.07 18.68 -7.11
CA ASP A 98 -1.52 18.64 -5.72
C ASP A 98 -0.32 18.53 -4.75
N HIS A 99 -0.42 19.25 -3.63
CA HIS A 99 0.59 19.28 -2.58
C HIS A 99 0.04 19.05 -1.17
N ASP A 100 -1.29 18.96 -1.03
CA ASP A 100 -1.96 19.12 0.26
C ASP A 100 -2.93 17.96 0.58
N HIS A 101 -3.31 17.16 -0.41
CA HIS A 101 -4.38 16.17 -0.29
C HIS A 101 -3.89 14.71 -0.36
N GLY A 102 -2.58 14.48 -0.18
CA GLY A 102 -2.05 13.12 -0.04
C GLY A 102 -2.73 12.36 1.10
N ARG A 103 -2.92 11.05 0.93
CA ARG A 103 -3.66 10.20 1.88
C ARG A 103 -2.83 9.00 2.28
N ILE A 104 -3.03 8.53 3.51
CA ILE A 104 -2.48 7.26 4.00
C ILE A 104 -3.65 6.39 4.43
N TYR A 105 -3.75 5.21 3.82
CA TYR A 105 -4.75 4.21 4.15
C TYR A 105 -4.12 3.11 4.97
N ARG A 106 -4.88 2.62 5.94
CA ARG A 106 -4.55 1.42 6.69
C ARG A 106 -5.54 0.32 6.30
N VAL A 107 -5.02 -0.80 5.82
CA VAL A 107 -5.77 -1.95 5.34
C VAL A 107 -5.60 -3.11 6.32
N THR A 108 -6.72 -3.65 6.78
CA THR A 108 -6.79 -4.79 7.71
C THR A 108 -7.78 -5.82 7.20
N TYR A 109 -7.55 -7.09 7.49
CA TYR A 109 -8.52 -8.13 7.19
C TYR A 109 -9.63 -8.17 8.26
N PRO A 110 -10.92 -8.12 7.87
CA PRO A 110 -12.03 -8.15 8.83
C PRO A 110 -12.01 -9.42 9.69
N GLY A 111 -12.26 -9.26 10.99
CA GLY A 111 -12.34 -10.39 11.93
C GLY A 111 -10.99 -11.04 12.27
N ARG A 112 -9.86 -10.42 11.89
CA ARG A 112 -8.53 -10.79 12.36
C ARG A 112 -7.93 -9.65 13.14
N ASP A 113 -7.54 -9.93 14.38
CA ASP A 113 -6.94 -8.93 15.25
C ASP A 113 -5.56 -8.49 14.72
N LEU A 114 -5.19 -7.28 15.10
CA LEU A 114 -3.84 -6.77 14.88
C LEU A 114 -2.86 -7.48 15.81
N VAL A 115 -1.63 -7.64 15.33
CA VAL A 115 -0.55 -8.19 16.14
C VAL A 115 -0.25 -7.20 17.25
N THR A 116 -0.41 -7.65 18.50
CA THR A 116 0.11 -6.92 19.65
C THR A 116 1.63 -6.94 19.59
N SER A 117 2.25 -5.77 19.56
CA SER A 117 3.71 -5.67 19.54
C SER A 117 4.31 -6.35 20.77
N ALA A 118 5.35 -7.15 20.55
CA ALA A 118 6.05 -7.81 21.64
C ALA A 118 6.68 -6.76 22.57
N THR A 119 6.60 -7.03 23.88
CA THR A 119 7.41 -6.29 24.85
C THR A 119 8.83 -6.82 24.75
N VAL A 120 9.76 -5.98 24.34
CA VAL A 120 11.20 -6.29 24.39
C VAL A 120 11.71 -5.76 25.73
N ALA A 121 12.35 -6.62 26.52
CA ALA A 121 12.86 -6.23 27.84
C ALA A 121 13.78 -4.99 27.72
N ASP A 122 13.57 -4.02 28.62
CA ASP A 122 14.30 -2.75 28.71
C ASP A 122 14.17 -1.80 27.49
N ALA A 123 13.37 -2.15 26.48
CA ALA A 123 13.08 -1.28 25.36
C ALA A 123 11.75 -0.53 25.56
N PRO A 124 11.71 0.80 25.37
CA PRO A 124 10.45 1.53 25.40
C PRO A 124 9.53 1.06 24.26
N TYR A 125 8.23 0.96 24.55
CA TYR A 125 7.19 0.62 23.59
C TYR A 125 7.13 1.67 22.46
N ALA A 126 7.47 1.27 21.24
CA ALA A 126 7.53 2.19 20.09
C ALA A 126 6.16 2.66 19.57
N GLY A 127 5.04 2.08 20.05
CA GLY A 127 3.70 2.34 19.54
C GLY A 127 2.87 3.36 20.33
N SER A 128 3.34 3.92 21.45
CA SER A 128 2.58 4.91 22.21
C SER A 128 2.97 6.30 21.74
N GLY A 129 2.69 6.58 20.47
CA GLY A 129 2.43 7.94 20.07
C GLY A 129 1.20 8.38 20.84
N ALA A 130 1.41 8.99 22.01
CA ALA A 130 0.42 9.87 22.60
C ALA A 130 -0.12 10.73 21.46
N THR A 131 -1.44 10.74 21.29
CA THR A 131 -2.13 11.75 20.50
C THR A 131 -1.70 13.11 21.05
N ARG A 132 -0.61 13.66 20.52
CA ARG A 132 -0.31 15.07 20.65
C ARG A 132 -1.34 15.73 19.76
N SER A 133 -2.44 16.16 20.37
CA SER A 133 -3.26 17.21 19.78
C SER A 133 -2.32 18.38 19.49
N CYS A 134 -2.17 18.74 18.22
CA CYS A 134 -1.58 20.03 17.87
C CYS A 134 -2.44 21.16 18.47
N PRO A 135 -1.81 22.28 18.88
CA PRO A 135 -2.53 23.50 19.25
C PRO A 135 -3.31 24.09 18.07
#